data_AF-A0AA88MRR8-F1
#
_entry.id   AF-A0AA88MRR8-F1
#
_cell.length_a   1.000
_cell.length_b   1.000
_cell.length_c   1.000
_cell.angle_alpha   90.00
_cell.angle_beta   90.00
_cell.angle_gamma   90.00
#
_symmetry.space_group_name_H-M   'P 1'
#
loop_
_entity.id
_entity.type
_entity.pdbx_description
1 polymer ?
#
loop_
_entity_poly.entity_id
_entity_poly.type
_entity_poly.pdbx_seq_one_letter_code
_entity_poly.pdbx_strand_id
1 'polypeptide(L)'
;MPNPNPVQPEEYNIQQRLNSRGIDENFITGQHVSLERLKKRMEVVIPQDRMMNYLKKLKEIPPYPTPVVFWVSDVAHVSTETGFRGILESEQFRPPYSEFSWWDLKIKEEEIRAAETGYMETNFLKQALELTEQKPFLEKFTTSPIFQLEKSCYGNYRFTFPLTDLMKWYKEQNCGGEEPVLRMHETITYKKEIEYTVLIHSPEDNERFGKYPLLEASEWVRYQDGKIIWKAQAICKSHCYQFVSGEAQSLIPHVSYVWDQVSLVFHLPKPKALKFRTERLIEALEACELDLKRDLLRDKGPKNKEGCCMEAKEKVIKLKRGLKE
;
A
#
# COMPACT_ATOMS: atom_id res chain seq x y z
N MET A 1 37.72 -12.45 26.81
CA MET A 1 37.01 -11.97 25.61
C MET A 1 35.55 -12.35 25.77
N PRO A 2 34.61 -11.39 25.85
CA PRO A 2 33.20 -11.72 25.96
C PRO A 2 32.69 -12.22 24.61
N ASN A 3 32.13 -13.43 24.61
CA ASN A 3 31.39 -13.97 23.47
C ASN A 3 30.27 -12.99 23.10
N PRO A 4 30.11 -12.61 21.82
CA PRO A 4 28.87 -11.99 21.38
C PRO A 4 27.77 -13.04 21.51
N ASN A 5 26.86 -12.84 22.47
CA ASN A 5 25.62 -13.60 22.51
C ASN A 5 24.96 -13.49 21.13
N PRO A 6 24.61 -14.61 20.47
CA PRO A 6 23.80 -14.55 19.28
C PRO A 6 22.49 -13.86 19.67
N VAL A 7 22.21 -12.72 19.03
CA VAL A 7 20.94 -12.01 19.15
C VAL A 7 19.84 -13.01 18.81
N GLN A 8 19.13 -13.48 19.83
CA GLN A 8 17.95 -14.32 19.67
C GLN A 8 17.01 -13.57 18.72
N PRO A 9 16.50 -14.20 17.64
CA PRO A 9 15.53 -13.55 16.78
C PRO A 9 14.33 -13.17 17.64
N GLU A 10 13.98 -11.88 17.70
CA GLU A 10 12.76 -11.43 18.39
C GLU A 10 11.61 -12.34 17.98
N GLU A 11 11.01 -13.05 18.94
CA GLU A 11 9.93 -13.97 18.68
C GLU A 11 8.64 -13.19 18.44
N TYR A 12 8.35 -12.84 17.19
CA TYR A 12 7.04 -12.31 16.82
C TYR A 12 6.07 -13.45 16.49
N ASN A 13 4.83 -13.31 16.97
CA ASN A 13 3.77 -14.30 16.78
C ASN A 13 2.99 -14.00 15.50
N ILE A 14 2.88 -15.00 14.62
CA ILE A 14 2.03 -14.92 13.43
C ILE A 14 0.64 -15.39 13.82
N GLN A 15 -0.34 -14.48 13.74
CA GLN A 15 -1.73 -14.76 14.06
C GLN A 15 -2.56 -14.84 12.78
N GLN A 16 -3.69 -15.54 12.83
CA GLN A 16 -4.61 -15.69 11.71
C GLN A 16 -5.97 -15.06 12.04
N ARG A 17 -6.58 -14.40 11.05
CA ARG A 17 -7.95 -13.91 11.16
C ARG A 17 -8.67 -13.93 9.81
N LEU A 18 -10.00 -13.96 9.88
CA LEU A 18 -10.87 -13.66 8.75
C LEU A 18 -11.17 -12.16 8.76
N ASN A 19 -10.77 -11.44 7.73
CA ASN A 19 -11.03 -9.99 7.66
C ASN A 19 -12.49 -9.69 7.28
N SER A 20 -12.86 -8.40 7.28
CA SER A 20 -14.22 -7.93 6.98
C SER A 20 -14.74 -8.32 5.58
N ARG A 21 -13.83 -8.70 4.66
CA ARG A 21 -14.14 -9.17 3.31
C ARG A 21 -14.34 -10.69 3.25
N GLY A 22 -14.13 -11.40 4.36
CA GLY A 22 -14.19 -12.87 4.39
C GLY A 22 -12.96 -13.52 3.78
N ILE A 23 -11.80 -12.86 3.86
CA ILE A 23 -10.52 -13.39 3.37
C ILE A 23 -9.63 -13.73 4.56
N ASP A 24 -9.07 -14.93 4.54
CA ASP A 24 -8.06 -15.36 5.50
C ASP A 24 -6.76 -14.57 5.29
N GLU A 25 -6.23 -14.00 6.37
CA GLU A 25 -4.96 -13.30 6.39
C GLU A 25 -4.14 -13.72 7.62
N ASN A 26 -2.82 -13.73 7.47
CA ASN A 26 -1.93 -13.79 8.63
C ASN A 26 -1.41 -12.40 8.96
N PHE A 27 -1.26 -12.07 10.23
CA PHE A 27 -0.77 -10.77 10.66
C PHE A 27 0.22 -10.86 11.82
N ILE A 28 1.13 -9.90 11.86
CA ILE A 28 2.12 -9.71 12.93
C ILE A 28 1.91 -8.31 13.50
N THR A 29 1.51 -8.24 14.76
CA THR A 29 1.18 -6.99 15.47
C THR A 29 2.44 -6.23 15.89
N GLY A 30 2.43 -4.91 15.73
CA GLY A 30 3.45 -3.98 16.21
C GLY A 30 4.75 -3.96 15.40
N GLN A 31 4.78 -4.59 14.23
CA GLN A 31 6.02 -4.74 13.45
C GLN A 31 5.79 -4.61 11.94
N HIS A 32 6.78 -4.01 11.26
CA HIS A 32 7.00 -4.07 9.82
C HIS A 32 8.16 -5.03 9.57
N VAL A 33 7.84 -6.29 9.27
CA VAL A 33 8.82 -7.38 9.21
C VAL A 33 9.43 -7.45 7.82
N SER A 34 10.76 -7.50 7.73
CA SER A 34 11.45 -7.63 6.44
C SER A 34 11.06 -8.93 5.72
N LEU A 35 11.14 -8.93 4.39
CA LEU A 35 10.79 -10.08 3.55
C LEU A 35 11.59 -11.33 3.93
N GLU A 36 12.88 -11.16 4.24
CA GLU A 36 13.75 -12.25 4.68
C GLU A 36 13.36 -12.80 6.06
N ARG A 37 13.10 -11.91 7.04
CA ARG A 37 12.66 -12.28 8.38
C ARG A 37 11.31 -12.98 8.34
N LEU A 38 10.36 -12.44 7.56
CA LEU A 38 9.04 -13.02 7.34
C LEU A 38 9.14 -14.44 6.79
N LYS A 39 9.94 -14.65 5.73
CA LYS A 39 10.19 -15.98 5.17
C LYS A 39 10.70 -16.96 6.22
N LYS A 40 11.75 -16.60 6.96
CA LYS A 40 12.35 -17.45 8.00
C LYS A 40 11.32 -17.83 9.06
N ARG A 41 10.48 -16.88 9.50
CA ARG A 41 9.47 -17.15 10.52
C ARG A 41 8.31 -17.99 10.00
N MET A 42 7.78 -17.69 8.82
CA MET A 42 6.68 -18.47 8.22
C MET A 42 7.10 -19.92 7.93
N GLU A 43 8.36 -20.15 7.54
CA GLU A 43 8.90 -21.50 7.34
C GLU A 43 8.87 -22.35 8.61
N VAL A 44 9.02 -21.73 9.79
CA VAL A 44 8.98 -22.41 11.08
C VAL A 44 7.54 -22.57 11.59
N VAL A 45 6.74 -21.51 11.53
CA VAL A 45 5.43 -21.44 12.22
C VAL A 45 4.28 -21.96 11.36
N ILE A 46 4.29 -21.64 10.06
CA ILE A 46 3.20 -21.96 9.11
C ILE A 46 3.75 -22.43 7.75
N PRO A 47 4.55 -23.51 7.70
CA PRO A 47 5.25 -23.94 6.48
C PRO A 47 4.32 -24.33 5.31
N GLN A 48 3.05 -24.60 5.60
CA GLN A 48 2.01 -24.99 4.64
C GLN A 48 1.19 -23.80 4.12
N ASP A 49 1.47 -22.57 4.58
CA ASP A 49 0.78 -21.38 4.09
C ASP A 49 0.97 -21.20 2.58
N ARG A 50 -0.07 -20.72 1.88
CA ARG A 50 -0.04 -20.55 0.42
C ARG A 50 1.06 -19.60 -0.04
N MET A 51 1.40 -18.59 0.75
CA MET A 51 2.50 -17.66 0.49
C MET A 51 3.86 -18.35 0.48
N MET A 52 4.04 -19.43 1.26
CA MET A 52 5.31 -20.17 1.27
C MET A 52 5.67 -20.77 -0.08
N ASN A 53 4.69 -21.06 -0.93
CA ASN A 53 4.92 -21.50 -2.32
C ASN A 53 5.63 -20.44 -3.18
N TYR A 54 5.54 -19.16 -2.79
CA TYR A 54 6.19 -18.05 -3.46
C TYR A 54 7.49 -17.64 -2.74
N LEU A 55 7.50 -17.61 -1.40
CA LEU A 55 8.69 -17.27 -0.61
C LEU A 55 9.83 -18.29 -0.76
N LYS A 56 9.53 -19.57 -0.96
CA LYS A 56 10.54 -20.60 -1.24
C LYS A 56 11.32 -20.30 -2.53
N LYS A 57 10.67 -19.68 -3.51
CA LYS A 57 11.28 -19.26 -4.79
C LYS A 57 12.21 -18.06 -4.68
N LEU A 58 12.40 -17.44 -3.51
CA LEU A 58 13.29 -16.28 -3.33
C LEU A 58 14.69 -16.50 -3.91
N LYS A 59 15.24 -17.72 -3.86
CA LYS A 59 16.56 -18.05 -4.45
C LYS A 59 16.55 -18.17 -5.98
N GLU A 60 15.38 -18.34 -6.57
CA GLU A 60 15.14 -18.46 -8.01
C GLU A 60 14.69 -17.12 -8.62
N ILE A 61 14.48 -16.08 -7.79
CA ILE A 61 14.07 -14.77 -8.30
C ILE A 61 15.26 -14.13 -9.01
N PRO A 62 15.11 -13.80 -10.31
CA PRO A 62 16.14 -13.09 -11.06
C PRO A 62 16.52 -11.79 -10.36
N PRO A 63 17.78 -11.32 -10.46
CA PRO A 63 18.17 -10.02 -9.93
C PRO A 63 17.21 -8.92 -10.39
N TYR A 64 16.78 -8.06 -9.48
CA TYR A 64 15.89 -6.94 -9.77
C TYR A 64 16.21 -5.77 -8.83
N PRO A 65 15.75 -4.54 -9.12
CA PRO A 65 15.99 -3.40 -8.24
C PRO A 65 15.32 -3.61 -6.89
N THR A 66 16.12 -3.78 -5.83
CA THR A 66 15.63 -3.91 -4.46
C THR A 66 16.75 -3.66 -3.44
N PRO A 67 16.48 -2.97 -2.30
CA PRO A 67 15.25 -2.23 -2.02
C PRO A 67 15.18 -0.92 -2.82
N VAL A 68 13.97 -0.45 -3.12
CA VAL A 68 13.72 0.82 -3.82
C VAL A 68 12.98 1.77 -2.88
N VAL A 69 13.41 3.03 -2.81
CA VAL A 69 12.82 4.03 -1.90
C VAL A 69 11.88 4.93 -2.67
N PHE A 70 10.59 4.89 -2.33
CA PHE A 70 9.55 5.76 -2.87
C PHE A 70 9.19 6.84 -1.84
N TRP A 71 9.02 8.07 -2.32
CA TRP A 71 8.55 9.20 -1.54
C TRP A 71 7.16 9.58 -2.02
N VAL A 72 6.13 9.07 -1.34
CA VAL A 72 4.75 9.13 -1.84
C VAL A 72 3.97 10.22 -1.15
N SER A 73 3.38 11.10 -1.96
CA SER A 73 2.67 12.30 -1.54
C SER A 73 1.15 12.16 -1.50
N ASP A 74 0.60 11.22 -2.26
CA ASP A 74 -0.84 11.03 -2.38
C ASP A 74 -1.28 9.68 -1.81
N VAL A 75 -2.50 9.65 -1.29
CA VAL A 75 -3.15 8.43 -0.81
C VAL A 75 -4.54 8.31 -1.39
N ALA A 76 -5.01 7.07 -1.47
CA ALA A 76 -6.24 6.73 -2.16
C ALA A 76 -7.13 5.83 -1.32
N HIS A 77 -8.42 6.17 -1.28
CA HIS A 77 -9.47 5.28 -0.76
C HIS A 77 -10.27 4.72 -1.92
N VAL A 78 -10.29 3.40 -2.05
CA VAL A 78 -11.09 2.72 -3.08
C VAL A 78 -12.39 2.21 -2.47
N SER A 79 -13.48 2.38 -3.21
CA SER A 79 -14.79 1.85 -2.85
C SER A 79 -15.53 1.20 -4.03
N THR A 80 -16.48 0.33 -3.69
CA THR A 80 -17.55 -0.14 -4.59
C THR A 80 -18.57 0.96 -4.83
N GLU A 81 -19.50 0.74 -5.78
CA GLU A 81 -20.64 1.65 -6.06
C GLU A 81 -21.40 2.04 -4.78
N THR A 82 -21.72 1.06 -3.92
CA THR A 82 -22.49 1.31 -2.69
C THR A 82 -21.74 2.22 -1.72
N GLY A 83 -20.45 1.95 -1.49
CA GLY A 83 -19.66 2.81 -0.60
C GLY A 83 -19.39 4.19 -1.21
N PHE A 84 -19.23 4.28 -2.54
CA PHE A 84 -19.09 5.53 -3.26
C PHE A 84 -20.32 6.43 -3.06
N ARG A 85 -21.53 5.88 -3.26
CA ARG A 85 -22.79 6.60 -3.02
C ARG A 85 -22.91 7.03 -1.58
N GLY A 86 -22.62 6.13 -0.64
CA GLY A 86 -22.67 6.45 0.79
C GLY A 86 -21.71 7.58 1.17
N ILE A 87 -20.49 7.60 0.63
CA ILE A 87 -19.51 8.68 0.87
C ILE A 87 -20.02 10.01 0.30
N LEU A 88 -20.55 10.03 -0.92
CA LEU A 88 -21.10 11.26 -1.50
C LEU A 88 -22.33 11.77 -0.74
N GLU A 89 -23.27 10.90 -0.38
CA GLU A 89 -24.50 11.27 0.31
C GLU A 89 -24.25 11.76 1.74
N SER A 90 -23.28 11.17 2.42
CA SER A 90 -22.96 11.50 3.82
C SER A 90 -21.83 12.52 3.98
N GLU A 91 -21.14 12.85 2.88
CA GLU A 91 -19.94 13.70 2.87
C GLU A 91 -18.83 13.19 3.82
N GLN A 92 -18.83 11.88 4.10
CA GLN A 92 -18.07 11.29 5.19
C GLN A 92 -17.39 9.98 4.81
N PHE A 93 -16.10 9.87 5.14
CA PHE A 93 -15.44 8.59 5.27
C PHE A 93 -15.64 8.09 6.70
N ARG A 94 -16.68 7.28 6.88
CA ARG A 94 -16.95 6.56 8.12
C ARG A 94 -16.86 5.06 7.86
N PRO A 95 -15.99 4.32 8.57
CA PRO A 95 -15.97 2.87 8.46
C PRO A 95 -17.31 2.29 9.00
N PRO A 96 -18.06 1.50 8.19
CA PRO A 96 -19.38 1.01 8.60
C PRO A 96 -19.31 -0.12 9.63
N TYR A 97 -18.29 -0.98 9.52
CA TYR A 97 -18.14 -2.22 10.29
C TYR A 97 -16.84 -2.28 11.12
N SER A 98 -16.10 -1.19 11.19
CA SER A 98 -14.85 -1.08 11.95
C SER A 98 -14.68 0.35 12.49
N GLU A 99 -13.59 0.59 13.20
CA GLU A 99 -13.15 1.93 13.60
C GLU A 99 -12.00 2.42 12.72
N PHE A 100 -11.76 1.79 11.56
CA PHE A 100 -10.56 1.97 10.77
C PHE A 100 -10.89 2.28 9.31
N SER A 101 -10.48 3.46 8.85
CA SER A 101 -10.54 3.85 7.44
C SER A 101 -9.20 3.56 6.76
N TRP A 102 -9.25 2.74 5.71
CA TRP A 102 -8.07 2.23 5.00
C TRP A 102 -7.78 3.07 3.76
N TRP A 103 -6.50 3.40 3.57
CA TRP A 103 -6.00 4.22 2.48
C TRP A 103 -4.71 3.62 1.94
N ASP A 104 -4.64 3.38 0.64
CA ASP A 104 -3.43 2.87 -0.02
C ASP A 104 -2.59 4.04 -0.55
N LEU A 105 -1.28 3.84 -0.68
CA LEU A 105 -0.44 4.84 -1.35
C LEU A 105 -0.83 4.96 -2.84
N LYS A 106 -0.85 6.19 -3.36
CA LYS A 106 -1.06 6.47 -4.79
C LYS A 106 0.26 6.94 -5.39
N ILE A 107 0.99 6.00 -5.98
CA ILE A 107 2.34 6.25 -6.50
C ILE A 107 2.25 6.79 -7.92
N LYS A 108 2.69 8.03 -8.13
CA LYS A 108 2.67 8.66 -9.45
C LYS A 108 3.90 8.29 -10.27
N GLU A 109 3.84 8.48 -11.59
CA GLU A 109 4.97 8.20 -12.47
C GLU A 109 6.21 9.05 -12.10
N GLU A 110 6.01 10.29 -11.65
CA GLU A 110 7.11 11.16 -11.21
C GLU A 110 7.82 10.59 -9.99
N GLU A 111 7.07 9.94 -9.08
CA GLU A 111 7.62 9.31 -7.88
C GLU A 111 8.37 8.02 -8.22
N ILE A 112 7.94 7.29 -9.27
CA ILE A 112 8.69 6.15 -9.81
C ILE A 112 10.00 6.64 -10.44
N ARG A 113 9.97 7.68 -11.28
CA ARG A 113 11.17 8.27 -11.89
C ARG A 113 12.15 8.79 -10.83
N ALA A 114 11.66 9.47 -9.80
CA ALA A 114 12.49 9.93 -8.69
C ALA A 114 13.12 8.77 -7.91
N ALA A 115 12.37 7.69 -7.67
CA ALA A 115 12.88 6.49 -7.02
C ALA A 115 13.97 5.78 -7.86
N GLU A 116 13.82 5.79 -9.19
CA GLU A 116 14.83 5.28 -10.12
C GLU A 116 16.14 6.08 -10.02
N THR A 117 16.07 7.41 -10.10
CA THR A 117 17.23 8.28 -9.93
C THR A 117 17.95 8.01 -8.61
N GLY A 118 17.21 7.98 -7.49
CA GLY A 118 17.79 7.72 -6.17
C GLY A 118 18.40 6.32 -6.05
N TYR A 119 17.80 5.32 -6.69
CA TYR A 119 18.37 3.96 -6.76
C TYR A 119 19.69 3.96 -7.53
N MET A 120 19.77 4.68 -8.65
CA MET A 120 20.99 4.78 -9.45
C MET A 120 22.11 5.52 -8.73
N GLU A 121 21.80 6.66 -8.11
CA GLU A 121 22.75 7.44 -7.32
C GLU A 121 23.34 6.63 -6.16
N THR A 122 22.53 5.79 -5.51
CA THR A 122 22.96 4.99 -4.36
C THR A 122 23.80 3.79 -4.78
N ASN A 123 23.42 3.08 -5.85
CA ASN A 123 24.00 1.79 -6.20
C ASN A 123 25.09 1.87 -7.29
N PHE A 124 25.13 2.96 -8.06
CA PHE A 124 26.01 3.11 -9.25
C PHE A 124 26.83 4.42 -9.23
N LEU A 125 27.27 4.85 -8.03
CA LEU A 125 28.02 6.09 -7.74
C LEU A 125 29.14 6.48 -8.73
N LYS A 126 29.79 5.53 -9.42
CA LYS A 126 30.86 5.79 -10.40
C LYS A 126 30.39 5.90 -11.87
N GLN A 127 29.20 5.42 -12.18
CA GLN A 127 28.64 5.39 -13.54
C GLN A 127 27.52 6.42 -13.73
N ALA A 128 27.01 7.03 -12.65
CA ALA A 128 25.93 8.02 -12.70
C ALA A 128 26.22 9.24 -13.60
N LEU A 129 27.50 9.59 -13.82
CA LEU A 129 27.92 10.66 -14.75
C LEU A 129 27.90 10.25 -16.23
N GLU A 130 27.99 8.95 -16.54
CA GLU A 130 27.92 8.40 -17.91
C GLU A 130 26.54 7.79 -18.25
N LEU A 131 25.68 7.62 -17.24
CA LEU A 131 24.36 6.97 -17.35
C LEU A 131 23.19 7.96 -17.49
N THR A 132 23.46 9.24 -17.77
CA THR A 132 22.43 10.26 -18.05
C THR A 132 21.57 9.94 -19.29
N GLU A 133 21.96 8.95 -20.10
CA GLU A 133 21.20 8.45 -21.26
C GLU A 133 20.52 7.09 -21.01
N GLN A 134 20.53 6.56 -19.78
CA GLN A 134 19.95 5.24 -19.52
C GLN A 134 18.42 5.29 -19.62
N LYS A 135 17.85 4.35 -20.38
CA LYS A 135 16.40 4.26 -20.57
C LYS A 135 15.72 3.89 -19.24
N PRO A 136 14.55 4.49 -18.93
CA PRO A 136 13.76 4.12 -17.76
C PRO A 136 13.59 2.60 -17.66
N PHE A 137 13.90 2.04 -16.49
CA PHE A 137 13.91 0.60 -16.26
C PHE A 137 12.98 0.20 -15.11
N LEU A 138 12.80 1.02 -14.10
CA LEU A 138 12.08 0.71 -12.87
C LEU A 138 10.59 0.43 -13.16
N GLU A 139 10.01 1.13 -14.14
CA GLU A 139 8.65 0.88 -14.64
C GLU A 139 8.44 -0.57 -15.13
N LYS A 140 9.49 -1.24 -15.59
CA LYS A 140 9.43 -2.66 -15.99
C LYS A 140 9.28 -3.60 -14.79
N PHE A 141 9.63 -3.14 -13.58
CA PHE A 141 9.59 -3.90 -12.35
C PHE A 141 8.44 -3.50 -11.42
N THR A 142 7.90 -2.28 -11.51
CA THR A 142 6.76 -1.78 -10.71
C THR A 142 5.41 -2.33 -11.21
N THR A 143 5.28 -3.65 -11.21
CA THR A 143 4.10 -4.36 -11.75
C THR A 143 3.12 -4.83 -10.67
N SER A 144 3.41 -4.57 -9.39
CA SER A 144 2.48 -4.88 -8.30
C SER A 144 1.23 -3.99 -8.37
N PRO A 145 0.09 -4.42 -7.77
CA PRO A 145 -1.19 -3.72 -7.92
C PRO A 145 -1.16 -2.25 -7.51
N ILE A 146 -0.35 -1.86 -6.52
CA ILE A 146 -0.28 -0.47 -6.04
C ILE A 146 0.25 0.52 -7.10
N PHE A 147 1.06 0.03 -8.06
CA PHE A 147 1.59 0.84 -9.16
C PHE A 147 0.64 0.90 -10.37
N GLN A 148 -0.49 0.18 -10.34
CA GLN A 148 -1.45 0.14 -11.45
C GLN A 148 -2.49 1.26 -11.30
N LEU A 149 -2.16 2.45 -11.81
CA LEU A 149 -2.96 3.66 -11.63
C LEU A 149 -4.41 3.54 -12.12
N GLU A 150 -4.68 2.79 -13.17
CA GLU A 150 -6.02 2.64 -13.73
C GLU A 150 -6.82 1.50 -13.10
N LYS A 151 -6.14 0.60 -12.37
CA LYS A 151 -6.73 -0.64 -11.86
C LYS A 151 -6.87 -0.61 -10.36
N SER A 152 -7.79 -1.43 -9.86
CA SER A 152 -8.01 -1.57 -8.43
C SER A 152 -8.48 -2.99 -8.07
N CYS A 153 -8.00 -3.49 -6.94
CA CYS A 153 -8.44 -4.78 -6.40
C CYS A 153 -9.70 -4.66 -5.52
N TYR A 154 -10.14 -3.43 -5.20
CA TYR A 154 -11.09 -3.17 -4.11
C TYR A 154 -12.38 -2.46 -4.54
N GLY A 155 -12.47 -2.03 -5.80
CA GLY A 155 -13.65 -1.33 -6.31
C GLY A 155 -13.36 -0.45 -7.53
N ASN A 156 -14.42 0.17 -8.06
CA ASN A 156 -14.38 0.95 -9.30
C ASN A 156 -14.30 2.46 -9.08
N TYR A 157 -14.35 2.92 -7.83
CA TYR A 157 -14.29 4.33 -7.48
C TYR A 157 -13.12 4.56 -6.55
N ARG A 158 -12.28 5.55 -6.86
CA ARG A 158 -11.13 5.92 -6.04
C ARG A 158 -11.20 7.40 -5.71
N PHE A 159 -11.06 7.72 -4.43
CA PHE A 159 -10.87 9.09 -3.97
C PHE A 159 -9.38 9.28 -3.64
N THR A 160 -8.73 10.20 -4.34
CA THR A 160 -7.29 10.48 -4.16
C THR A 160 -7.12 11.86 -3.51
N PHE A 161 -6.33 11.93 -2.43
CA PHE A 161 -6.01 13.18 -1.75
C PHE A 161 -4.50 13.32 -1.51
N PRO A 162 -3.96 14.54 -1.50
CA PRO A 162 -2.64 14.80 -0.93
C PRO A 162 -2.63 14.38 0.54
N LEU A 163 -1.63 13.61 0.95
CA LEU A 163 -1.51 13.14 2.32
C LEU A 163 -1.39 14.29 3.32
N THR A 164 -0.68 15.37 2.96
CA THR A 164 -0.59 16.59 3.76
C THR A 164 -1.96 17.16 4.12
N ASP A 165 -2.87 17.24 3.14
CA ASP A 165 -4.20 17.77 3.36
C ASP A 165 -5.05 16.80 4.19
N LEU A 166 -4.95 15.50 3.92
CA LEU A 166 -5.65 14.47 4.69
C LEU A 166 -5.25 14.47 6.16
N MET A 167 -3.95 14.57 6.44
CA MET A 167 -3.40 14.68 7.80
C MET A 167 -3.88 15.95 8.49
N LYS A 168 -3.92 17.08 7.77
CA LYS A 168 -4.45 18.35 8.29
C LYS A 168 -5.94 18.23 8.66
N TRP A 169 -6.77 17.66 7.79
CA TRP A 169 -8.19 17.46 8.10
C TRP A 169 -8.37 16.49 9.26
N TYR A 170 -7.58 15.42 9.34
CA TYR A 170 -7.64 14.50 10.47
C TYR A 170 -7.28 15.19 11.79
N LYS A 171 -6.20 15.98 11.80
CA LYS A 171 -5.79 16.83 12.92
C LYS A 171 -6.91 17.75 13.41
N GLU A 172 -7.51 18.50 12.49
CA GLU A 172 -8.57 19.47 12.79
C GLU A 172 -9.85 18.79 13.28
N GLN A 173 -10.24 17.67 12.67
CA GLN A 173 -11.56 17.06 12.90
C GLN A 173 -11.55 15.98 14.00
N ASN A 174 -10.41 15.32 14.24
CA ASN A 174 -10.34 14.11 15.06
C ASN A 174 -9.28 14.15 16.18
N CYS A 175 -8.34 15.11 16.14
CA CYS A 175 -7.27 15.27 17.13
C CYS A 175 -7.35 16.55 17.96
N GLY A 176 -8.45 17.31 17.90
CA GLY A 176 -8.58 18.58 18.65
C GLY A 176 -7.54 19.65 18.25
N GLY A 177 -6.95 19.53 17.05
CA GLY A 177 -5.87 20.40 16.60
C GLY A 177 -4.46 19.96 17.03
N GLU A 178 -4.30 18.84 17.72
CA GLU A 178 -3.00 18.24 18.01
C GLU A 178 -2.48 17.36 16.86
N GLU A 179 -1.15 17.18 16.79
CA GLU A 179 -0.56 16.36 15.73
C GLU A 179 -1.01 14.89 15.84
N PRO A 180 -1.48 14.26 14.75
CA PRO A 180 -1.82 12.85 14.75
C PRO A 180 -0.60 11.98 15.08
N VAL A 181 -0.80 10.89 15.80
CA VAL A 181 0.26 9.93 16.14
C VAL A 181 0.30 8.82 15.11
N LEU A 182 1.49 8.55 14.56
CA LEU A 182 1.71 7.46 13.61
C LEU A 182 2.42 6.28 14.31
N ARG A 183 1.86 5.08 14.15
CA ARG A 183 2.39 3.87 14.77
C ARG A 183 2.54 2.73 13.77
N MET A 184 3.54 1.92 14.01
CA MET A 184 3.76 0.66 13.32
C MET A 184 2.69 -0.34 13.78
N HIS A 185 1.69 -0.60 12.93
CA HIS A 185 0.50 -1.32 13.35
C HIS A 185 0.62 -2.82 13.15
N GLU A 186 0.69 -3.28 11.91
CA GLU A 186 0.75 -4.69 11.56
C GLU A 186 1.53 -4.93 10.26
N THR A 187 2.20 -6.08 10.15
CA THR A 187 2.53 -6.70 8.86
C THR A 187 1.44 -7.73 8.56
N ILE A 188 0.64 -7.50 7.52
CA ILE A 188 -0.42 -8.41 7.06
C ILE A 188 0.07 -9.17 5.83
N THR A 189 -0.26 -10.44 5.74
CA THR A 189 0.09 -11.31 4.63
C THR A 189 -1.13 -12.01 4.07
N TYR A 190 -1.24 -11.98 2.75
CA TYR A 190 -2.22 -12.74 1.98
C TYR A 190 -1.50 -13.79 1.14
N LYS A 191 -2.16 -14.34 0.11
CA LYS A 191 -1.57 -15.35 -0.79
C LYS A 191 -0.22 -14.93 -1.41
N LYS A 192 -0.06 -13.65 -1.77
CA LYS A 192 1.15 -13.10 -2.42
C LYS A 192 1.50 -11.67 -1.99
N GLU A 193 0.64 -11.03 -1.21
CA GLU A 193 0.83 -9.64 -0.79
C GLU A 193 1.29 -9.59 0.65
N ILE A 194 2.24 -8.71 0.89
CA ILE A 194 2.69 -8.28 2.20
C ILE A 194 2.26 -6.81 2.34
N GLU A 195 1.55 -6.47 3.38
CA GLU A 195 1.00 -5.13 3.61
C GLU A 195 1.51 -4.61 4.95
N TYR A 196 2.31 -3.55 4.92
CA TYR A 196 2.75 -2.83 6.11
C TYR A 196 1.71 -1.76 6.44
N THR A 197 1.09 -1.86 7.62
CA THR A 197 0.03 -0.94 8.01
C THR A 197 0.54 0.10 8.99
N VAL A 198 0.30 1.37 8.67
CA VAL A 198 0.57 2.50 9.54
C VAL A 198 -0.74 2.93 10.19
N LEU A 199 -0.84 2.78 11.51
CA LEU A 199 -1.96 3.30 12.27
C LEU A 199 -1.77 4.80 12.49
N ILE A 200 -2.80 5.58 12.17
CA ILE A 200 -2.87 7.02 12.43
C ILE A 200 -4.02 7.23 13.41
N HIS A 201 -3.73 7.77 14.59
CA HIS A 201 -4.72 7.96 15.63
C HIS A 201 -4.57 9.32 16.35
N SER A 202 -5.63 9.74 17.05
CA SER A 202 -5.61 10.93 17.90
C SER A 202 -4.66 10.72 19.10
N PRO A 203 -3.94 11.75 19.56
CA PRO A 203 -3.19 11.68 20.82
C PRO A 203 -4.02 11.24 22.02
N GLU A 204 -5.32 11.52 22.04
CA GLU A 204 -6.27 11.06 23.07
C GLU A 204 -6.31 9.52 23.19
N ASP A 205 -6.06 8.81 22.10
CA ASP A 205 -6.09 7.35 22.04
C ASP A 205 -4.71 6.70 22.34
N ASN A 206 -3.75 7.47 22.87
CA ASN A 206 -2.40 6.99 23.20
C ASN A 206 -2.40 5.85 24.22
N GLU A 207 -3.30 5.84 25.21
CA GLU A 207 -3.39 4.72 26.17
C GLU A 207 -3.78 3.42 25.46
N ARG A 208 -4.67 3.49 24.47
CA ARG A 208 -5.17 2.35 23.71
C ARG A 208 -4.11 1.78 22.75
N PHE A 209 -3.36 2.67 22.08
CA PHE A 209 -2.41 2.28 21.04
C PHE A 209 -0.94 2.37 21.45
N GLY A 210 -0.65 2.75 22.69
CA GLY A 210 0.71 2.94 23.21
C GLY A 210 1.60 1.70 23.12
N LYS A 211 1.00 0.50 23.07
CA LYS A 211 1.70 -0.77 22.88
C LYS A 211 2.34 -0.93 21.48
N TYR A 212 1.84 -0.22 20.47
CA TYR A 212 2.40 -0.24 19.13
C TYR A 212 3.57 0.75 19.07
N PRO A 213 4.75 0.36 18.55
CA PRO A 213 5.86 1.29 18.40
C PRO A 213 5.48 2.49 17.54
N LEU A 214 6.11 3.64 17.80
CA LEU A 214 6.01 4.80 16.90
C LEU A 214 6.59 4.44 15.53
N LEU A 215 6.11 5.10 14.47
CA LEU A 215 6.49 4.78 13.09
C LEU A 215 8.00 4.97 12.85
N GLU A 216 8.68 5.85 13.58
CA GLU A 216 10.12 6.11 13.48
C GLU A 216 10.97 4.86 13.78
N ALA A 217 10.42 3.90 14.53
CA ALA A 217 11.08 2.62 14.79
C ALA A 217 11.09 1.69 13.57
N SER A 218 10.31 1.99 12.52
CA SER A 218 10.22 1.15 11.33
C SER A 218 11.38 1.43 10.36
N GLU A 219 12.05 0.37 9.92
CA GLU A 219 13.11 0.43 8.92
C GLU A 219 12.58 0.57 7.48
N TRP A 220 11.30 0.22 7.26
CA TRP A 220 10.71 0.05 5.92
C TRP A 220 9.76 1.17 5.51
N VAL A 221 9.14 1.81 6.49
CA VAL A 221 8.14 2.86 6.32
C VAL A 221 8.44 3.99 7.28
N ARG A 222 8.48 5.23 6.79
CA ARG A 222 8.60 6.45 7.58
C ARG A 222 7.63 7.50 7.07
N TYR A 223 7.36 8.50 7.89
CA TYR A 223 6.61 9.69 7.51
C TYR A 223 7.49 10.91 7.68
N GLN A 224 7.63 11.70 6.63
CA GLN A 224 8.47 12.90 6.63
C GLN A 224 7.93 13.90 5.62
N ASP A 225 7.85 15.18 6.02
CA ASP A 225 7.49 16.31 5.14
C ASP A 225 6.19 16.08 4.34
N GLY A 226 5.17 15.53 5.02
CA GLY A 226 3.88 15.25 4.39
C GLY A 226 3.85 14.03 3.47
N LYS A 227 4.92 13.23 3.42
CA LYS A 227 5.08 12.08 2.54
C LYS A 227 5.34 10.79 3.31
N ILE A 228 4.92 9.68 2.74
CA ILE A 228 5.35 8.35 3.18
C ILE A 228 6.61 7.97 2.42
N ILE A 229 7.68 7.71 3.16
CA ILE A 229 8.90 7.12 2.63
C ILE A 229 8.78 5.61 2.78
N TRP A 230 8.65 4.91 1.66
CA TRP A 230 8.54 3.46 1.63
C TRP A 230 9.76 2.84 0.96
N LYS A 231 10.51 2.05 1.73
CA LYS A 231 11.63 1.24 1.27
C LYS A 231 11.10 -0.13 0.82
N ALA A 232 10.59 -0.19 -0.39
CA ALA A 232 9.98 -1.38 -0.97
C ALA A 232 11.00 -2.50 -1.19
N GLN A 233 10.65 -3.73 -0.79
CA GLN A 233 11.50 -4.91 -0.97
C GLN A 233 11.06 -5.75 -2.18
N ALA A 234 9.78 -5.68 -2.55
CA ALA A 234 9.19 -6.50 -3.60
C ALA A 234 8.12 -5.70 -4.39
N ILE A 235 8.57 -5.01 -5.43
CA ILE A 235 7.73 -4.14 -6.27
C ILE A 235 7.01 -4.84 -7.43
N CYS A 236 7.26 -6.14 -7.61
CA CYS A 236 6.91 -6.87 -8.82
C CYS A 236 5.97 -8.05 -8.54
N LYS A 237 4.83 -8.09 -9.22
CA LYS A 237 3.89 -9.22 -9.15
C LYS A 237 4.38 -10.42 -9.98
N SER A 238 4.97 -10.12 -11.13
CA SER A 238 5.48 -11.09 -12.09
C SER A 238 6.79 -10.58 -12.67
N HIS A 239 7.90 -11.26 -12.38
CA HIS A 239 9.19 -10.94 -12.95
C HIS A 239 9.22 -11.37 -14.42
N CYS A 240 9.14 -10.37 -15.30
CA CYS A 240 9.37 -10.51 -16.74
C CYS A 240 10.73 -9.95 -17.17
N TYR A 241 11.50 -9.38 -16.23
CA TYR A 241 12.80 -8.78 -16.46
C TYR A 241 13.76 -9.15 -15.34
N GLN A 242 15.05 -9.18 -15.65
CA GLN A 242 16.15 -9.13 -14.69
C GLN A 242 16.91 -7.81 -14.84
N PHE A 243 17.52 -7.36 -13.75
CA PHE A 243 18.35 -6.15 -13.70
C PHE A 243 19.80 -6.54 -13.43
N VAL A 244 20.66 -6.38 -14.43
CA VAL A 244 22.07 -6.79 -14.38
C VAL A 244 22.92 -5.65 -14.93
N SER A 245 23.95 -5.26 -14.18
CA SER A 245 24.91 -4.22 -14.60
C SER A 245 24.26 -2.89 -15.02
N GLY A 246 23.17 -2.49 -14.34
CA GLY A 246 22.44 -1.26 -14.63
C GLY A 246 21.37 -1.39 -15.72
N GLU A 247 21.23 -2.55 -16.37
CA GLU A 247 20.29 -2.70 -17.49
C GLU A 247 19.18 -3.73 -17.20
N ALA A 248 17.97 -3.42 -17.68
CA ALA A 248 16.84 -4.33 -17.63
C ALA A 248 16.76 -5.22 -18.87
N GLN A 249 16.87 -6.53 -18.67
CA GLN A 249 16.84 -7.56 -19.71
C GLN A 249 15.57 -8.41 -19.58
N SER A 250 14.89 -8.67 -20.70
CA SER A 250 13.66 -9.48 -20.70
C SER A 250 13.95 -10.94 -20.34
N LEU A 251 13.01 -11.57 -19.62
CA LEU A 251 13.09 -12.96 -19.18
C LEU A 251 11.99 -13.82 -19.79
N ILE A 252 12.36 -15.02 -20.21
CA ILE A 252 11.45 -16.09 -20.60
C ILE A 252 11.94 -17.37 -19.91
N PRO A 253 11.18 -18.01 -19.01
CA PRO A 253 9.77 -17.75 -18.63
C PRO A 253 9.58 -16.72 -17.51
N HIS A 254 8.36 -16.20 -17.38
CA HIS A 254 7.98 -15.26 -16.30
C HIS A 254 7.89 -15.96 -14.93
N VAL A 255 8.36 -15.30 -13.87
CA VAL A 255 8.32 -15.85 -12.50
C VAL A 255 7.34 -15.07 -11.63
N SER A 256 6.32 -15.75 -11.10
CA SER A 256 5.42 -15.18 -10.09
C SER A 256 6.11 -15.11 -8.72
N TYR A 257 6.04 -13.95 -8.08
CA TYR A 257 6.60 -13.73 -6.75
C TYR A 257 5.60 -13.07 -5.79
N VAL A 258 6.06 -12.73 -4.59
CA VAL A 258 5.33 -11.88 -3.64
C VAL A 258 5.60 -10.41 -3.96
N TRP A 259 4.73 -9.52 -3.51
CA TRP A 259 4.97 -8.08 -3.51
C TRP A 259 4.63 -7.50 -2.14
N ASP A 260 5.27 -6.39 -1.80
CA ASP A 260 4.95 -5.61 -0.62
C ASP A 260 4.23 -4.29 -0.99
N GLN A 261 3.49 -3.76 -0.02
CA GLN A 261 2.82 -2.46 -0.09
C GLN A 261 2.67 -1.83 1.30
N VAL A 262 2.24 -0.57 1.32
CA VAL A 262 1.94 0.19 2.54
C VAL A 262 0.51 0.69 2.48
N SER A 263 -0.21 0.57 3.59
CA SER A 263 -1.53 1.17 3.77
C SER A 263 -1.58 1.99 5.05
N LEU A 264 -2.25 3.13 4.97
CA LEU A 264 -2.52 4.01 6.10
C LEU A 264 -3.90 3.70 6.64
N VAL A 265 -3.98 3.59 7.97
CA VAL A 265 -5.19 3.19 8.68
C VAL A 265 -5.55 4.27 9.68
N PHE A 266 -6.53 5.10 9.33
CA PHE A 266 -7.01 6.17 10.21
C PHE A 266 -8.01 5.61 11.22
N HIS A 267 -7.73 5.82 12.51
CA HIS A 267 -8.65 5.47 13.59
C HIS A 267 -9.78 6.51 13.69
N LEU A 268 -11.00 6.04 13.46
CA LEU A 268 -12.24 6.80 13.43
C LEU A 268 -13.33 6.02 14.21
N PRO A 269 -13.21 5.93 15.55
CA PRO A 269 -14.21 5.27 16.39
C PRO A 269 -15.53 6.06 16.35
N LYS A 270 -16.68 5.40 16.46
CA LYS A 270 -17.97 6.11 16.41
C LYS A 270 -18.03 7.16 17.53
N PRO A 271 -18.47 8.41 17.25
CA PRO A 271 -19.07 8.91 16.01
C PRO A 271 -18.10 9.59 15.01
N LYS A 272 -16.78 9.54 15.27
CA LYS A 272 -15.73 10.19 14.46
C LYS A 272 -15.81 9.75 12.98
N ALA A 273 -15.44 10.67 12.10
CA ALA A 273 -15.41 10.49 10.64
C ALA A 273 -14.49 11.56 10.03
N LEU A 274 -13.99 11.33 8.82
CA LEU A 274 -13.38 12.38 8.01
C LEU A 274 -14.44 12.99 7.10
N LYS A 275 -14.69 14.29 7.26
CA LYS A 275 -15.71 15.07 6.56
C LYS A 275 -15.10 15.89 5.45
N PHE A 276 -15.77 15.92 4.30
CA PHE A 276 -15.34 16.63 3.10
C PHE A 276 -16.55 17.29 2.45
N ARG A 277 -16.38 18.51 1.94
CA ARG A 277 -17.43 19.09 1.08
C ARG A 277 -17.58 18.26 -0.19
N THR A 278 -18.81 18.13 -0.68
CA THR A 278 -19.12 17.37 -1.89
C THR A 278 -18.25 17.76 -3.09
N GLU A 279 -17.95 19.04 -3.27
CA GLU A 279 -17.14 19.51 -4.42
C GLU A 279 -15.74 18.88 -4.40
N ARG A 280 -15.11 18.82 -3.22
CA ARG A 280 -13.78 18.21 -3.03
C ARG A 280 -13.82 16.70 -3.26
N LEU A 281 -14.90 16.03 -2.83
CA LEU A 281 -15.08 14.61 -3.10
C LEU A 281 -15.17 14.33 -4.60
N ILE A 282 -15.91 15.16 -5.35
CA ILE A 282 -16.07 15.03 -6.79
C ILE A 282 -14.75 15.32 -7.52
N GLU A 283 -14.00 16.33 -7.11
CA GLU A 283 -12.68 16.66 -7.67
C GLU A 283 -11.69 15.49 -7.53
N ALA A 284 -11.61 14.93 -6.31
CA ALA A 284 -10.75 13.82 -5.94
C ALA A 284 -11.14 12.46 -6.55
N LEU A 285 -12.31 12.36 -7.17
CA LEU A 285 -12.87 11.10 -7.66
C LEU A 285 -12.31 10.67 -9.01
N GLU A 286 -11.86 9.42 -9.08
CA GLU A 286 -11.42 8.71 -10.27
C GLU A 286 -12.22 7.40 -10.43
N ALA A 287 -12.44 6.98 -11.67
CA ALA A 287 -12.94 5.65 -11.98
C ALA A 287 -11.78 4.67 -12.15
N CYS A 288 -11.99 3.40 -11.77
CA CYS A 288 -11.00 2.34 -11.85
C CYS A 288 -11.54 1.09 -12.54
N GLU A 289 -10.65 0.40 -13.24
CA GLU A 289 -10.84 -0.95 -13.76
C GLU A 289 -10.61 -1.98 -12.66
N LEU A 290 -11.51 -2.95 -12.53
CA LEU A 290 -11.39 -3.96 -11.49
C LEU A 290 -10.34 -5.03 -11.89
N ASP A 291 -9.29 -5.24 -11.07
CA ASP A 291 -8.33 -6.34 -11.26
C ASP A 291 -8.93 -7.67 -10.78
N LEU A 292 -9.71 -8.28 -11.67
CA LEU A 292 -10.43 -9.53 -11.45
C LEU A 292 -9.53 -10.75 -11.26
N LYS A 293 -8.21 -10.64 -11.47
CA LYS A 293 -7.28 -11.74 -11.12
C LYS A 293 -7.16 -11.94 -9.61
N ARG A 294 -7.74 -11.04 -8.82
CA ARG A 294 -7.64 -11.03 -7.37
C ARG A 294 -8.96 -11.00 -6.63
N ASP A 295 -10.10 -11.00 -7.32
CA ASP A 295 -11.45 -10.70 -6.81
C ASP A 295 -11.63 -10.87 -5.28
N LEU A 296 -11.42 -9.77 -4.55
CA LEU A 296 -11.57 -9.67 -3.09
C LEU A 296 -12.95 -9.10 -2.72
N LEU A 297 -13.84 -8.94 -3.70
CA LEU A 297 -15.20 -8.46 -3.53
C LEU A 297 -16.15 -9.61 -3.18
N ARG A 298 -17.11 -9.30 -2.29
CA ARG A 298 -18.09 -10.27 -1.77
C ARG A 298 -19.26 -10.51 -2.73
N ASP A 299 -19.38 -9.73 -3.81
CA ASP A 299 -20.59 -9.68 -4.64
C ASP A 299 -20.45 -10.56 -5.90
N LYS A 300 -21.10 -11.73 -5.87
CA LYS A 300 -21.12 -12.71 -6.97
C LYS A 300 -22.29 -12.40 -7.90
N GLY A 301 -22.10 -11.43 -8.80
CA GLY A 301 -23.00 -11.19 -9.93
C GLY A 301 -22.24 -11.23 -11.25
N PRO A 302 -22.73 -11.90 -12.31
CA PRO A 302 -22.10 -11.87 -13.62
C PRO A 302 -22.44 -10.55 -14.31
N LYS A 303 -21.84 -9.45 -13.85
CA LYS A 303 -21.91 -8.18 -14.60
C LYS A 303 -20.75 -8.12 -15.58
N ASN A 304 -21.07 -7.76 -16.82
CA ASN A 304 -20.10 -7.61 -17.89
C ASN A 304 -19.04 -6.57 -17.49
N LYS A 305 -17.77 -6.98 -17.50
CA LYS A 305 -16.63 -6.33 -16.83
C LYS A 305 -16.30 -4.95 -17.40
N GLU A 306 -16.39 -4.86 -18.73
CA GLU A 306 -16.21 -3.60 -19.47
C GLU A 306 -17.37 -2.64 -19.18
N GLY A 307 -18.59 -3.17 -19.03
CA GLY A 307 -19.79 -2.38 -18.72
C GLY A 307 -19.69 -1.66 -17.38
N CYS A 308 -19.21 -2.32 -16.32
CA CYS A 308 -19.08 -1.70 -14.99
C CYS A 308 -18.01 -0.60 -14.94
N CYS A 309 -16.88 -0.77 -15.62
CA CYS A 309 -15.87 0.28 -15.70
C CYS A 309 -16.37 1.49 -16.51
N MET A 310 -17.01 1.24 -17.66
CA MET A 310 -17.58 2.29 -18.48
C MET A 310 -18.67 3.07 -17.72
N GLU A 311 -19.55 2.38 -17.00
CA GLU A 311 -20.56 3.00 -16.14
C GLU A 311 -19.92 3.89 -15.05
N ALA A 312 -18.83 3.41 -14.42
CA ALA A 312 -18.11 4.21 -13.44
C ALA A 312 -17.47 5.46 -14.06
N LYS A 313 -16.80 5.32 -15.21
CA LYS A 313 -16.19 6.43 -15.96
C LYS A 313 -17.25 7.46 -16.35
N GLU A 314 -18.38 7.04 -16.91
CA GLU A 314 -19.49 7.94 -17.30
C GLU A 314 -20.07 8.71 -16.10
N LYS A 315 -20.31 8.04 -14.96
CA LYS A 315 -20.79 8.70 -13.74
C LYS A 315 -19.82 9.74 -13.22
N VAL A 316 -18.52 9.43 -13.16
CA VAL A 316 -17.49 10.38 -12.71
C VAL A 316 -17.44 11.60 -13.64
N ILE A 317 -17.48 11.39 -14.97
CA ILE A 317 -17.53 12.48 -15.95
C ILE A 317 -18.77 13.36 -15.75
N LYS A 318 -19.94 12.75 -15.54
CA LYS A 318 -21.19 13.48 -15.32
C LYS A 318 -21.13 14.34 -14.05
N LEU A 319 -20.63 13.80 -12.94
CA LEU A 319 -20.45 14.55 -11.70
C LEU A 319 -19.48 15.71 -11.88
N LYS A 320 -18.33 15.47 -12.54
CA LYS A 320 -17.32 16.50 -12.80
C LYS A 320 -17.80 17.59 -13.76
N ARG A 321 -18.70 17.29 -14.70
CA ARG A 321 -19.36 18.31 -15.53
C ARG A 321 -20.32 19.17 -14.71
N GLY A 322 -21.17 18.55 -13.90
CA GLY A 322 -22.15 19.27 -13.07
C GLY A 322 -21.54 20.18 -12.01
N LEU A 323 -20.25 20.00 -11.66
CA LEU A 323 -19.52 20.91 -10.78
C LEU A 323 -19.03 22.19 -11.48
N LYS A 324 -18.90 22.17 -12.81
CA LYS A 324 -18.37 23.29 -13.62
C LYS A 324 -19.47 24.22 -14.16
N GLU A 325 -20.72 23.77 -14.10
CA GLU A 325 -21.94 24.51 -14.46
C GLU A 325 -22.49 25.19 -13.20
#